data_AF-A0A2S5SSI0-F1
#
_entry.id   AF-A0A2S5SSI0-F1
#
_cell.length_a   1.000
_cell.length_b   1.000
_cell.length_c   1.000
_cell.angle_alpha   90.00
_cell.angle_beta   90.00
_cell.angle_gamma   90.00
#
_symmetry.space_group_name_H-M   'P 1'
#
loop_
_entity.id
_entity.type
_entity.pdbx_description
1 polymer ?
#
loop_
_entity_poly.entity_id
_entity_poly.type
_entity_poly.pdbx_seq_one_letter_code
_entity_poly.pdbx_strand_id
1 'polypeptide(L)'
;MVAACTVLATSAATADVRPAPQEPTKTAVLDMGPGCRMSVTVPEAARESGSPEGGGSGSITIENPLNLKRKTYIEPFYLRFICYDADSEVVTNGWGKRLPSGEWVASVSSSDEPLFRGALRAHQVHSVNASGWAVAVDDVIGDERYRLRRLYYCVIHEPKAVCGHSEMGLLTQIRRHPKHDLTPYALKILRSIEFLDDAVQAAPAASR
;
A
#
# COMPACT_ATOMS: atom_id res chain seq x y z
N MET A 1 6.21 -65.78 -24.15
CA MET A 1 6.90 -64.57 -23.65
C MET A 1 5.83 -63.60 -23.18
N VAL A 2 5.65 -63.45 -21.86
CA VAL A 2 4.69 -62.51 -21.27
C VAL A 2 5.52 -61.35 -20.72
N ALA A 3 5.34 -60.16 -21.28
CA ALA A 3 6.02 -58.95 -20.85
C ALA A 3 5.25 -58.32 -19.68
N ALA A 4 5.88 -58.25 -18.51
CA ALA A 4 5.34 -57.55 -17.35
C ALA A 4 5.68 -56.05 -17.47
N CYS A 5 4.64 -55.22 -17.64
CA CYS A 5 4.76 -53.76 -17.56
C CYS A 5 4.70 -53.32 -16.10
N THR A 6 5.85 -52.94 -15.54
CA THR A 6 5.95 -52.35 -14.20
C THR A 6 5.54 -50.88 -14.28
N VAL A 7 4.43 -50.52 -13.62
CA VAL A 7 3.99 -49.13 -13.48
C VAL A 7 4.75 -48.50 -12.31
N LEU A 8 5.62 -47.53 -12.61
CA LEU A 8 6.26 -46.68 -11.60
C LEU A 8 5.28 -45.59 -11.17
N ALA A 9 4.75 -45.71 -9.95
CA ALA A 9 3.98 -44.66 -9.31
C ALA A 9 4.94 -43.56 -8.81
N THR A 10 4.97 -42.42 -9.47
CA THR A 10 5.66 -41.21 -8.99
C THR A 10 4.82 -40.55 -7.91
N SER A 11 5.21 -40.72 -6.64
CA SER A 11 4.65 -39.97 -5.52
C SER A 11 5.12 -38.52 -5.62
N ALA A 12 4.19 -37.61 -5.94
CA ALA A 12 4.44 -36.17 -5.83
C ALA A 12 4.50 -35.81 -4.34
N ALA A 13 5.71 -35.56 -3.82
CA ALA A 13 5.87 -34.98 -2.49
C ALA A 13 5.38 -33.53 -2.53
N THR A 14 4.19 -33.28 -1.99
CA THR A 14 3.75 -31.93 -1.64
C THR A 14 4.65 -31.45 -0.52
N ALA A 15 5.61 -30.58 -0.84
CA ALA A 15 6.36 -29.85 0.17
C ALA A 15 5.35 -29.03 0.99
N ASP A 16 5.15 -29.46 2.23
CA ASP A 16 4.28 -28.82 3.21
C ASP A 16 4.96 -27.49 3.61
N VAL A 17 4.76 -26.45 2.81
CA VAL A 17 5.26 -25.11 3.09
C VAL A 17 4.42 -24.57 4.24
N ARG A 18 4.88 -24.83 5.48
CA ARG A 18 4.33 -24.18 6.66
C ARG A 18 4.36 -22.66 6.42
N PRO A 19 3.21 -21.96 6.48
CA PRO A 19 3.21 -20.51 6.37
C PRO A 19 4.10 -19.93 7.47
N ALA A 20 4.87 -18.90 7.11
CA ALA A 20 5.68 -18.18 8.08
C ALA A 20 4.80 -17.73 9.25
N PRO A 21 5.31 -17.77 10.50
CA PRO A 21 4.56 -17.29 11.66
C PRO A 21 4.01 -15.90 11.37
N GLN A 22 2.69 -15.75 11.40
CA GLN A 22 2.06 -14.44 11.24
C GLN A 22 2.36 -13.62 12.48
N GLU A 23 2.94 -12.43 12.29
CA GLU A 23 3.09 -11.44 13.35
C GLU A 23 1.71 -11.10 13.92
N PRO A 24 1.56 -10.95 15.26
CA PRO A 24 0.30 -10.52 15.85
C PRO A 24 -0.12 -9.15 15.29
N THR A 25 -1.41 -9.00 15.00
CA THR A 25 -1.98 -7.79 14.41
C THR A 25 -3.12 -7.23 15.23
N LYS A 26 -3.27 -5.91 15.21
CA LYS A 26 -4.43 -5.17 15.72
C LYS A 26 -5.17 -4.45 14.60
N THR A 27 -6.42 -4.08 14.86
CA THR A 27 -7.16 -3.11 14.06
C THR A 27 -6.94 -1.73 14.68
N ALA A 28 -6.33 -0.82 13.92
CA ALA A 28 -6.21 0.59 14.28
C ALA A 28 -7.32 1.39 13.60
N VAL A 29 -7.81 2.45 14.27
CA VAL A 29 -8.74 3.41 13.68
C VAL A 29 -8.04 4.75 13.54
N LEU A 30 -7.96 5.25 12.31
CA LEU A 30 -7.41 6.55 12.00
C LEU A 30 -8.57 7.50 11.68
N ASP A 31 -8.73 8.54 12.48
CA ASP A 31 -9.66 9.63 12.22
C ASP A 31 -8.91 10.80 11.58
N MET A 32 -9.17 11.03 10.30
CA MET A 32 -8.61 12.13 9.51
C MET A 32 -9.70 13.15 9.13
N GLY A 33 -10.81 13.15 9.85
CA GLY A 33 -11.95 14.02 9.57
C GLY A 33 -13.02 13.38 8.68
N PRO A 34 -14.06 14.17 8.35
CA PRO A 34 -15.30 13.67 7.76
C PRO A 34 -15.08 12.88 6.45
N GLY A 35 -15.63 11.66 6.40
CA GLY A 35 -15.51 10.75 5.25
C GLY A 35 -14.11 10.13 5.04
N CYS A 36 -13.15 10.41 5.91
CA CYS A 36 -11.79 9.85 5.89
C CYS A 36 -11.43 9.13 7.18
N ARG A 37 -12.43 8.77 7.98
CA ARG A 37 -12.25 7.85 9.09
C ARG A 37 -12.13 6.44 8.55
N MET A 38 -11.10 5.71 8.96
CA MET A 38 -10.85 4.36 8.46
C MET A 38 -10.35 3.42 9.54
N SER A 39 -10.70 2.13 9.42
CA SER A 39 -10.05 1.04 10.13
C SER A 39 -8.98 0.42 9.25
N VAL A 40 -7.92 -0.11 9.86
CA VAL A 40 -6.78 -0.71 9.15
C VAL A 40 -6.11 -1.79 10.00
N THR A 41 -5.78 -2.92 9.39
CA THR A 41 -5.02 -3.98 10.05
C THR A 41 -3.53 -3.68 10.01
N VAL A 42 -2.90 -3.58 11.18
CA VAL A 42 -1.48 -3.28 11.37
C VAL A 42 -0.86 -4.24 12.39
N PRO A 43 0.48 -4.38 12.45
CA PRO A 43 1.13 -5.10 13.53
C PRO A 43 0.74 -4.55 14.91
N GLU A 44 0.74 -5.41 15.92
CA GLU A 44 0.42 -5.05 17.31
C GLU A 44 1.27 -3.86 17.80
N ALA A 45 2.57 -3.87 17.47
CA ALA A 45 3.53 -2.86 17.89
C ALA A 45 3.52 -1.58 17.03
N ALA A 46 2.66 -1.50 16.01
CA ALA A 46 2.55 -0.31 15.17
C ALA A 46 2.04 0.88 15.99
N ARG A 47 2.56 2.06 15.69
CA ARG A 47 2.11 3.34 16.24
C ARG A 47 1.28 4.08 15.19
N GLU A 48 0.11 4.53 15.57
CA GLU A 48 -0.88 5.16 14.71
C GLU A 48 -1.22 6.58 15.19
N SER A 49 -1.58 7.44 14.25
CA SER A 49 -2.14 8.76 14.56
C SER A 49 -3.17 9.18 13.52
N GLY A 50 -4.14 9.98 13.95
CA GLY A 50 -5.12 10.68 13.13
C GLY A 50 -5.31 12.10 13.66
N SER A 51 -5.40 13.07 12.76
CA SER A 51 -5.53 14.48 13.05
C SER A 51 -6.55 15.10 12.09
N PRO A 52 -7.82 15.24 12.50
CA PRO A 52 -8.84 15.93 11.70
C PRO A 52 -8.55 17.44 11.59
N GLU A 53 -8.03 18.06 12.66
CA GLU A 53 -7.77 19.50 12.74
C GLU A 53 -6.59 19.96 11.84
N GLY A 54 -5.69 19.05 11.46
CA GLY A 54 -4.49 19.33 10.65
C GLY A 54 -4.70 19.25 9.14
N GLY A 55 -5.91 19.56 8.64
CA GLY A 55 -6.27 19.36 7.23
C GLY A 55 -6.50 17.89 6.85
N GLY A 56 -6.88 17.06 7.84
CA GLY A 56 -7.16 15.65 7.67
C GLY A 56 -5.94 14.81 7.35
N SER A 57 -5.10 14.55 8.35
CA SER A 57 -3.89 13.74 8.17
C SER A 57 -3.81 12.60 9.18
N GLY A 58 -3.12 11.52 8.81
CA GLY A 58 -2.91 10.37 9.66
C GLY A 58 -1.60 9.69 9.35
N SER A 59 -1.17 8.77 10.21
CA SER A 59 0.02 7.98 9.94
C SER A 59 0.06 6.65 10.66
N ILE A 60 0.85 5.73 10.10
CA ILE A 60 1.25 4.47 10.72
C ILE A 60 2.78 4.41 10.69
N THR A 61 3.38 4.10 11.85
CA THR A 61 4.83 3.91 12.01
C THR A 61 5.10 2.50 12.53
N ILE A 62 6.01 1.79 11.87
CA ILE A 62 6.42 0.43 12.21
C ILE A 62 7.94 0.41 12.26
N GLU A 63 8.51 0.14 13.44
CA GLU A 63 9.96 0.23 13.65
C GLU A 63 10.76 -0.76 12.82
N ASN A 64 10.31 -2.02 12.75
CA ASN A 64 11.06 -3.09 12.08
C ASN A 64 10.11 -4.03 11.31
N PRO A 65 9.48 -3.58 10.20
CA PRO A 65 8.45 -4.35 9.49
C PRO A 65 8.93 -5.70 8.94
N LEU A 66 10.24 -5.90 8.81
CA LEU A 66 10.84 -7.14 8.29
C LEU A 66 11.54 -7.97 9.37
N ASN A 67 11.47 -7.55 10.64
CA ASN A 67 12.13 -8.20 11.78
C ASN A 67 13.63 -8.48 11.52
N LEU A 68 14.31 -7.53 10.87
CA LEU A 68 15.73 -7.65 10.56
C LEU A 68 16.57 -7.44 11.82
N LYS A 69 17.59 -8.28 12.01
CA LYS A 69 18.53 -8.18 13.14
C LYS A 69 19.58 -7.08 12.96
N ARG A 70 19.67 -6.49 11.78
CA ARG A 70 20.66 -5.47 11.43
C ARG A 70 19.94 -4.29 10.80
N LYS A 71 20.34 -3.07 11.17
CA LYS A 71 19.87 -1.80 10.59
C LYS A 71 20.44 -1.58 9.18
N THR A 72 20.09 -2.46 8.25
CA THR A 72 20.59 -2.42 6.86
C THR A 72 19.62 -1.76 5.89
N TYR A 73 18.58 -1.10 6.40
CA TYR A 73 17.52 -0.46 5.63
C TYR A 73 16.96 0.76 6.37
N ILE A 74 16.00 1.44 5.74
CA ILE A 74 15.35 2.64 6.28
C ILE A 74 14.32 2.21 7.31
N GLU A 75 14.71 2.33 8.57
CA GLU A 75 13.84 2.24 9.74
C GLU A 75 13.68 3.64 10.35
N PRO A 76 12.50 4.01 10.83
CA PRO A 76 11.25 3.23 10.81
C PRO A 76 10.52 3.29 9.46
N PHE A 77 9.67 2.30 9.18
CA PHE A 77 8.72 2.35 8.07
C PHE A 77 7.53 3.24 8.43
N TYR A 78 7.24 4.20 7.56
CA TYR A 78 6.23 5.22 7.78
C TYR A 78 5.23 5.28 6.62
N LEU A 79 3.94 5.08 6.90
CA LEU A 79 2.85 5.36 5.97
C LEU A 79 2.18 6.66 6.38
N ARG A 80 2.26 7.67 5.53
CA ARG A 80 1.55 8.93 5.71
C ARG A 80 0.23 8.93 4.96
N PHE A 81 -0.83 9.37 5.62
CA PHE A 81 -2.15 9.51 5.04
C PHE A 81 -2.60 10.97 5.08
N ILE A 82 -3.26 11.41 4.02
CA ILE A 82 -3.89 12.71 3.88
C ILE A 82 -5.26 12.49 3.22
N CYS A 83 -6.28 13.09 3.80
CA CYS A 83 -7.64 13.10 3.30
C CYS A 83 -7.77 14.12 2.16
N TYR A 84 -8.33 13.68 1.04
CA TYR A 84 -8.64 14.51 -0.12
C TYR A 84 -10.08 14.27 -0.57
N ASP A 85 -10.61 15.21 -1.35
CA ASP A 85 -11.78 14.95 -2.19
C ASP A 85 -11.39 13.98 -3.32
N ALA A 86 -12.28 13.05 -3.66
CA ALA A 86 -12.03 12.00 -4.65
C ALA A 86 -11.80 12.56 -6.07
N ASP A 87 -12.28 13.77 -6.36
CA ASP A 87 -12.12 14.47 -7.62
C ASP A 87 -10.90 15.43 -7.65
N SER A 88 -10.16 15.54 -6.55
CA SER A 88 -8.99 16.41 -6.48
C SER A 88 -7.90 16.00 -7.49
N GLU A 89 -7.10 16.98 -7.92
CA GLU A 89 -6.02 16.75 -8.89
C GLU A 89 -5.01 15.70 -8.42
N VAL A 90 -4.73 15.66 -7.11
CA VAL A 90 -3.82 14.68 -6.50
C VAL A 90 -4.33 13.25 -6.68
N VAL A 91 -5.65 13.04 -6.62
CA VAL A 91 -6.29 11.72 -6.76
C VAL A 91 -6.41 11.31 -8.22
N THR A 92 -6.83 12.24 -9.07
CA THR A 92 -7.21 11.97 -10.47
C THR A 92 -6.04 12.03 -11.44
N ASN A 93 -5.05 12.90 -11.18
CA ASN A 93 -3.91 13.18 -12.05
C ASN A 93 -2.55 13.09 -11.31
N GLY A 94 -2.52 12.46 -10.13
CA GLY A 94 -1.29 12.17 -9.41
C GLY A 94 -0.42 11.12 -10.12
N TRP A 95 0.27 10.30 -9.33
CA TRP A 95 1.11 9.23 -9.90
C TRP A 95 0.31 8.11 -10.55
N GLY A 96 -0.97 7.96 -10.23
CA GLY A 96 -1.89 7.03 -10.87
C GLY A 96 -2.92 7.77 -11.73
N LYS A 97 -3.24 7.20 -12.88
CA LYS A 97 -4.32 7.67 -13.77
C LYS A 97 -5.27 6.52 -14.07
N ARG A 98 -6.58 6.77 -13.97
CA ARG A 98 -7.60 5.79 -14.34
C ARG A 98 -7.84 5.83 -15.84
N LEU A 99 -7.72 4.68 -16.49
CA LEU A 99 -8.09 4.51 -17.89
C LEU A 99 -9.61 4.38 -18.04
N PRO A 100 -10.18 4.62 -19.24
CA PRO A 100 -11.59 4.34 -19.51
C PRO A 100 -12.01 2.90 -19.26
N SER A 101 -11.07 1.94 -19.32
CA SER A 101 -11.29 0.53 -18.94
C SER A 101 -11.53 0.35 -17.43
N GLY A 102 -11.28 1.37 -16.62
CA GLY A 102 -11.35 1.33 -15.16
C GLY A 102 -10.03 0.98 -14.48
N GLU A 103 -9.01 0.53 -15.23
CA GLU A 103 -7.69 0.18 -14.71
C GLU A 103 -6.87 1.41 -14.36
N TRP A 104 -6.13 1.33 -13.24
CA TRP A 104 -5.15 2.35 -12.86
C TRP A 104 -3.78 2.08 -13.49
N VAL A 105 -3.19 3.08 -14.15
CA VAL A 105 -1.83 3.03 -14.69
C VAL A 105 -0.95 4.09 -14.05
N ALA A 106 0.37 3.87 -14.07
CA ALA A 106 1.31 4.91 -13.66
C ALA A 106 1.23 6.08 -14.64
N SER A 107 1.26 7.29 -14.11
CA SER A 107 1.13 8.54 -14.84
C SER A 107 2.29 9.46 -14.48
N VAL A 108 2.95 9.98 -15.51
CA VAL A 108 3.97 11.02 -15.43
C VAL A 108 3.74 11.98 -16.60
N SER A 109 4.35 13.17 -16.52
CA SER A 109 4.31 14.12 -17.64
C SER A 109 4.94 13.48 -18.89
N SER A 110 4.47 13.86 -20.08
CA SER A 110 5.03 13.34 -21.34
C SER A 110 6.52 13.71 -21.51
N SER A 111 6.95 14.83 -20.93
CA SER A 111 8.36 15.21 -20.89
C SER A 111 9.21 14.31 -20.00
N ASP A 112 8.63 13.73 -18.95
CA ASP A 112 9.35 12.88 -17.98
C ASP A 112 9.26 11.39 -18.31
N GLU A 113 8.37 10.98 -19.22
CA GLU A 113 8.19 9.56 -19.58
C GLU A 113 9.52 8.86 -19.96
N PRO A 114 10.43 9.45 -20.77
CA PRO A 114 11.70 8.82 -21.08
C PRO A 114 12.58 8.61 -19.83
N LEU A 115 12.50 9.52 -18.87
CA LEU A 115 13.30 9.49 -17.64
C LEU A 115 12.85 8.35 -16.70
N PHE A 116 11.55 8.07 -16.65
CA PHE A 116 10.96 7.06 -15.76
C PHE A 116 10.74 5.68 -16.40
N ARG A 117 11.26 5.45 -17.61
CA ARG A 117 11.12 4.16 -18.30
C ARG A 117 11.69 3.01 -17.45
N GLY A 118 10.83 2.08 -17.05
CA GLY A 118 11.19 0.94 -16.20
C GLY A 118 11.38 1.27 -14.71
N ALA A 119 11.17 2.52 -14.31
CA ALA A 119 11.28 2.98 -12.92
C ALA A 119 9.91 3.00 -12.18
N LEU A 120 8.80 2.85 -12.91
CA LEU A 120 7.45 2.87 -12.36
C LEU A 120 6.85 1.47 -12.31
N ARG A 121 6.21 1.11 -11.19
CA ARG A 121 5.34 -0.07 -11.08
C ARG A 121 3.99 0.34 -10.52
N ALA A 122 2.93 0.19 -11.32
CA ALA A 122 1.57 0.44 -10.88
C ALA A 122 0.96 -0.82 -10.25
N HIS A 123 0.16 -0.61 -9.21
CA HIS A 123 -0.56 -1.63 -8.48
C HIS A 123 -2.01 -1.19 -8.30
N GLN A 124 -2.94 -2.07 -8.69
CA GLN A 124 -4.34 -1.91 -8.31
C GLN A 124 -4.46 -2.14 -6.79
N VAL A 125 -5.15 -1.23 -6.11
CA VAL A 125 -5.49 -1.36 -4.70
C VAL A 125 -6.98 -1.60 -4.61
N HIS A 126 -7.35 -2.79 -4.15
CA HIS A 126 -8.71 -3.12 -3.74
C HIS A 126 -8.68 -3.29 -2.23
N SER A 127 -9.28 -2.36 -1.51
CA SER A 127 -9.41 -2.45 -0.07
C SER A 127 -10.75 -3.10 0.29
N VAL A 128 -11.15 -3.10 1.56
CA VAL A 128 -12.36 -3.79 2.04
C VAL A 128 -13.63 -3.26 1.34
N ASN A 129 -13.78 -1.93 1.30
CA ASN A 129 -14.94 -1.24 0.73
C ASN A 129 -14.58 -0.11 -0.23
N ALA A 130 -13.31 -0.03 -0.65
CA ALA A 130 -12.82 1.05 -1.49
C ALA A 130 -11.83 0.54 -2.55
N SER A 131 -11.46 1.38 -3.51
CA SER A 131 -10.50 1.02 -4.55
C SER A 131 -9.60 2.18 -4.92
N GLY A 132 -8.47 1.91 -5.56
CA GLY A 132 -7.56 2.96 -5.98
C GLY A 132 -6.26 2.40 -6.52
N TRP A 133 -5.19 3.14 -6.30
CA TRP A 133 -3.91 2.89 -6.95
C TRP A 133 -2.75 3.06 -5.98
N ALA A 134 -1.68 2.34 -6.27
CA ALA A 134 -0.37 2.59 -5.69
C ALA A 134 0.69 2.49 -6.80
N VAL A 135 1.63 3.43 -6.84
CA VAL A 135 2.70 3.49 -7.83
C VAL A 135 4.03 3.54 -7.11
N ALA A 136 4.82 2.48 -7.29
CA ALA A 136 6.20 2.44 -6.83
C ALA A 136 7.09 3.16 -7.86
N VAL A 137 7.87 4.11 -7.39
CA VAL A 137 8.73 4.98 -8.19
C VAL A 137 10.17 4.81 -7.69
N ASP A 138 11.04 4.33 -8.57
CA ASP A 138 12.48 4.30 -8.31
C ASP A 138 13.07 5.69 -8.60
N ASP A 139 13.91 6.20 -7.69
CA ASP A 139 14.72 7.38 -7.98
C ASP A 139 15.63 7.07 -9.19
N VAL A 140 15.56 7.93 -10.20
CA VAL A 140 16.33 7.81 -11.46
C VAL A 140 17.44 8.85 -11.59
N ILE A 141 17.41 9.87 -10.73
CA ILE A 141 18.41 10.93 -10.63
C ILE A 141 19.11 10.89 -9.25
N GLY A 142 20.20 11.64 -9.12
CA GLY A 142 20.99 11.70 -7.88
C GLY A 142 21.97 10.53 -7.72
N ASP A 143 22.65 10.50 -6.57
CA ASP A 143 23.67 9.50 -6.24
C ASP A 143 23.03 8.10 -6.09
N GLU A 144 23.49 7.17 -6.90
CA GLU A 144 23.01 5.78 -6.96
C GLU A 144 23.03 5.05 -5.61
N ARG A 145 23.92 5.45 -4.68
CA ARG A 145 24.03 4.86 -3.35
C ARG A 145 22.84 5.18 -2.46
N TYR A 146 22.20 6.32 -2.68
CA TYR A 146 21.12 6.85 -1.84
C TYR A 146 19.75 6.83 -2.53
N ARG A 147 19.67 6.37 -3.77
CA ARG A 147 18.39 6.25 -4.50
C ARG A 147 17.42 5.34 -3.77
N LEU A 148 16.18 5.80 -3.67
CA LEU A 148 15.08 5.14 -2.98
C LEU A 148 14.07 4.58 -3.97
N ARG A 149 13.33 3.56 -3.53
CA ARG A 149 11.99 3.31 -4.05
C ARG A 149 11.00 4.04 -3.15
N ARG A 150 10.17 4.90 -3.71
CA ARG A 150 9.01 5.50 -3.03
C ARG A 150 7.73 4.83 -3.51
N LEU A 151 6.75 4.71 -2.64
CA LEU A 151 5.40 4.29 -3.01
C LEU A 151 4.48 5.49 -2.81
N TYR A 152 3.79 5.90 -3.88
CA TYR A 152 2.70 6.86 -3.84
C TYR A 152 1.39 6.11 -3.96
N TYR A 153 0.34 6.53 -3.29
CA TYR A 153 -0.92 5.79 -3.32
C TYR A 153 -2.12 6.69 -3.03
N CYS A 154 -3.29 6.25 -3.47
CA CYS A 154 -4.60 6.76 -3.10
C CYS A 154 -5.59 5.59 -3.00
N VAL A 155 -6.35 5.54 -1.91
CA VAL A 155 -7.51 4.64 -1.73
C VAL A 155 -8.76 5.50 -1.71
N ILE A 156 -9.69 5.24 -2.63
CA ILE A 156 -10.79 6.13 -2.98
C ILE A 156 -12.10 5.48 -2.56
N HIS A 157 -12.82 6.18 -1.69
CA HIS A 157 -14.16 5.83 -1.19
C HIS A 157 -15.04 7.08 -1.34
N GLU A 158 -15.76 7.18 -2.45
CA GLU A 158 -16.46 8.41 -2.82
C GLU A 158 -17.38 8.92 -1.68
N PRO A 159 -17.38 10.23 -1.39
CA PRO A 159 -16.75 11.33 -2.15
C PRO A 159 -15.30 11.65 -1.73
N LYS A 160 -14.65 10.81 -0.93
CA LYS A 160 -13.33 11.05 -0.35
C LYS A 160 -12.27 10.08 -0.86
N ALA A 161 -11.02 10.42 -0.58
CA ALA A 161 -9.88 9.55 -0.80
C ALA A 161 -8.84 9.77 0.29
N VAL A 162 -8.13 8.69 0.62
CA VAL A 162 -6.97 8.72 1.49
C VAL A 162 -5.73 8.46 0.64
N CYS A 163 -4.88 9.48 0.52
CA CYS A 163 -3.66 9.42 -0.27
C CYS A 163 -2.41 9.58 0.58
N GLY A 164 -1.28 9.20 0.01
CA GLY A 164 -0.04 9.18 0.77
C GLY A 164 1.19 8.86 -0.05
N HIS A 165 2.32 8.89 0.66
CA HIS A 165 3.56 8.33 0.15
C HIS A 165 4.38 7.72 1.29
N SER A 166 5.32 6.86 0.91
CA SER A 166 6.22 6.17 1.83
C SER A 166 7.50 5.74 1.13
N GLU A 167 8.57 5.51 1.90
CA GLU A 167 9.85 5.02 1.40
C GLU A 167 9.91 3.49 1.56
N MET A 168 10.08 2.77 0.45
CA MET A 168 10.09 1.31 0.43
C MET A 168 11.49 0.72 0.67
N GLY A 169 12.52 1.57 0.66
CA GLY A 169 13.91 1.19 0.91
C GLY A 169 14.88 1.71 -0.16
N LEU A 170 16.17 1.53 0.12
CA LEU A 170 17.26 1.84 -0.81
C LEU A 170 17.26 0.87 -1.99
N LEU A 171 17.38 1.38 -3.22
CA LEU A 171 17.42 0.55 -4.42
C LEU A 171 18.60 -0.42 -4.41
N THR A 172 19.74 -0.01 -3.87
CA THR A 172 20.93 -0.87 -3.74
C THR A 172 20.66 -2.07 -2.85
N GLN A 173 19.92 -1.88 -1.76
CA GLN A 173 19.55 -2.95 -0.84
C GLN A 173 18.46 -3.84 -1.43
N ILE A 174 17.44 -3.26 -2.07
CA ILE A 174 16.37 -4.00 -2.75
C ILE A 174 16.94 -4.89 -3.86
N ARG A 175 17.90 -4.40 -4.66
CA ARG A 175 18.55 -5.20 -5.72
C ARG A 175 19.34 -6.39 -5.16
N ARG A 176 20.05 -6.20 -4.05
CA ARG A 176 20.84 -7.27 -3.40
C ARG A 176 19.96 -8.25 -2.62
N HIS A 177 18.90 -7.74 -2.02
CA HIS A 177 17.98 -8.46 -1.16
C HIS A 177 16.54 -8.05 -1.50
N PRO A 178 15.92 -8.64 -2.53
CA PRO A 178 14.58 -8.25 -2.97
C PRO A 178 13.49 -8.34 -1.88
N LYS A 179 13.72 -9.18 -0.86
CA LYS A 179 12.85 -9.28 0.32
C LYS A 179 12.88 -8.04 1.22
N HIS A 180 13.82 -7.12 1.02
CA HIS A 180 13.89 -5.84 1.73
C HIS A 180 13.02 -4.77 1.08
N ASP A 181 12.37 -5.06 -0.06
CA ASP A 181 11.37 -4.17 -0.64
C ASP A 181 10.11 -4.17 0.23
N LEU A 182 9.78 -3.04 0.83
CA LEU A 182 8.59 -2.87 1.65
C LEU A 182 7.30 -2.70 0.84
N THR A 183 7.36 -2.64 -0.50
CA THR A 183 6.18 -2.47 -1.36
C THR A 183 5.09 -3.50 -1.08
N PRO A 184 5.37 -4.83 -1.02
CA PRO A 184 4.34 -5.82 -0.71
C PRO A 184 3.74 -5.65 0.69
N TYR A 185 4.56 -5.20 1.64
CA TYR A 185 4.14 -4.96 3.02
C TYR A 185 3.20 -3.76 3.10
N ALA A 186 3.55 -2.64 2.47
CA ALA A 186 2.71 -1.46 2.33
C ALA A 186 1.37 -1.80 1.64
N LEU A 187 1.42 -2.54 0.52
CA LEU A 187 0.21 -2.97 -0.19
C LEU A 187 -0.71 -3.85 0.67
N LYS A 188 -0.17 -4.69 1.56
CA LYS A 188 -0.97 -5.48 2.50
C LYS A 188 -1.76 -4.58 3.45
N ILE A 189 -1.13 -3.52 3.97
CA ILE A 189 -1.79 -2.54 4.84
C ILE A 189 -2.83 -1.73 4.05
N LEU A 190 -2.49 -1.23 2.86
CA LEU A 190 -3.44 -0.45 2.04
C LEU A 190 -4.69 -1.26 1.66
N ARG A 191 -4.54 -2.57 1.42
CA ARG A 191 -5.67 -3.47 1.10
C ARG A 191 -6.51 -3.85 2.32
N SER A 192 -6.03 -3.65 3.54
CA SER A 192 -6.82 -3.88 4.76
C SER A 192 -7.63 -2.66 5.18
N ILE A 193 -7.51 -1.53 4.47
CA ILE A 193 -8.24 -0.30 4.77
C ILE A 193 -9.74 -0.54 4.55
N GLU A 194 -10.53 -0.17 5.56
CA GLU A 194 -11.98 -0.08 5.50
C GLU A 194 -12.39 1.33 5.92
N PHE A 195 -13.06 2.06 5.05
CA PHE A 195 -13.64 3.35 5.39
C PHE A 195 -14.81 3.13 6.34
N LEU A 196 -14.82 3.85 7.45
CA LEU A 196 -15.89 3.81 8.42
C LEU A 196 -16.84 4.96 8.05
N ASP A 197 -17.97 4.62 7.43
CA ASP A 197 -18.97 5.62 7.09
C ASP A 197 -19.41 6.33 8.38
N ASP A 198 -19.27 7.65 8.40
CA ASP A 198 -19.79 8.46 9.49
C ASP A 198 -21.30 8.23 9.51
N ALA A 199 -21.82 7.68 10.60
CA ALA A 199 -23.25 7.45 10.76
C ALA A 199 -23.95 8.76 10.43
N VAL A 200 -24.75 8.78 9.35
CA VAL A 200 -25.55 9.93 8.95
C VAL A 200 -26.29 10.37 10.21
N GLN A 201 -25.85 11.46 10.83
CA GLN A 201 -26.55 12.02 11.97
C GLN A 201 -27.94 12.34 11.44
N ALA A 202 -28.92 11.52 11.82
CA ALA A 202 -30.29 11.67 11.39
C ALA A 202 -30.67 13.12 11.66
N ALA A 203 -31.00 13.86 10.59
CA ALA A 203 -31.41 15.24 10.70
C ALA A 203 -32.47 15.33 11.80
N PRO A 204 -32.38 16.29 12.75
CA PRO A 204 -33.36 16.39 13.81
C PRO A 204 -34.73 16.56 13.15
N ALA A 205 -35.65 15.65 13.50
CA ALA A 205 -37.01 15.67 13.01
C ALA A 205 -37.57 17.09 13.23
N ALA A 206 -37.83 17.80 12.14
CA ALA A 206 -38.47 19.10 12.19
C ALA A 206 -39.90 18.87 12.69
N SER A 207 -40.12 19.15 13.98
CA SER A 207 -41.45 19.24 14.56
C SER A 207 -42.24 20.34 13.82
N ARG A 208 -43.32 19.95 13.15
CA ARG A 208 -44.41 20.84 12.76
C ARG A 208 -45.63 20.51 13.59
#